data_AF-A0A969KRS8-F1
#
_entry.id   AF-A0A969KRS8-F1
#
_cell.length_a   1.000
_cell.length_b   1.000
_cell.length_c   1.000
_cell.angle_alpha   90.00
_cell.angle_beta   90.00
_cell.angle_gamma   90.00
#
_symmetry.space_group_name_H-M   'P 1'
#
loop_
_entity.id
_entity.type
_entity.pdbx_description
1 polymer ?
#
loop_
_entity_poly.entity_id
_entity_poly.type
_entity_poly.pdbx_seq_one_letter_code
_entity_poly.pdbx_strand_id
1 'polypeptide(L)'
;MAYYLVTARPRADQLNDLTAQLGEAAFVDLRPFGQSLTKGLLGARWQSEGVAIWEEEDYCSPPLAMERAAVLDAYFDDIQVERVERDEGWQRIQDLPRIFPKVADGATDSVGV
;
A
#
# COMPACT_ATOMS: atom_id res chain seq x y z
N MET A 1 15.62 -8.27 3.69
CA MET A 1 14.42 -7.45 3.41
C MET A 1 14.31 -7.28 1.92
N ALA A 2 13.11 -7.53 1.40
CA ALA A 2 12.83 -7.47 -0.02
C ALA A 2 11.92 -6.27 -0.30
N TYR A 3 12.09 -5.63 -1.46
CA TYR A 3 11.18 -4.59 -1.93
C TYR A 3 10.53 -5.05 -3.22
N TYR A 4 9.24 -4.77 -3.34
CA TYR A 4 8.45 -5.13 -4.50
C TYR A 4 7.65 -3.93 -4.96
N LEU A 5 7.71 -3.63 -6.26
CA LEU A 5 6.73 -2.79 -6.91
C LEU A 5 5.49 -3.64 -7.16
N VAL A 6 4.43 -3.33 -6.42
CA VAL A 6 3.16 -4.03 -6.45
C VAL A 6 2.21 -3.31 -7.39
N THR A 7 1.53 -4.06 -8.25
CA THR A 7 0.39 -3.56 -9.01
C THR A 7 -0.84 -4.40 -8.66
N ALA A 8 -2.00 -3.76 -8.54
CA ALA A 8 -3.23 -4.46 -8.21
C ALA A 8 -4.47 -3.68 -8.67
N ARG A 9 -5.61 -4.36 -8.76
CA ARG A 9 -6.91 -3.73 -9.03
C ARG A 9 -7.69 -3.58 -7.73
N PRO A 10 -7.97 -2.37 -7.24
CA PRO A 10 -8.79 -2.20 -6.05
C PRO A 10 -10.23 -2.63 -6.32
N ARG A 11 -10.84 -3.33 -5.35
CA ARG A 11 -12.27 -3.63 -5.36
C ARG A 11 -13.04 -2.33 -5.08
N ALA A 12 -13.80 -1.88 -6.07
CA ALA A 12 -14.45 -0.58 -6.04
C ALA A 12 -15.43 -0.42 -4.86
N ASP A 13 -16.09 -1.50 -4.46
CA ASP A 13 -17.00 -1.56 -3.31
C ASP A 13 -16.28 -1.54 -1.95
N GLN A 14 -15.00 -1.91 -1.91
CA GLN A 14 -14.19 -1.95 -0.69
C GLN A 14 -13.27 -0.74 -0.52
N LEU A 15 -13.10 0.10 -1.56
CA LEU A 15 -12.15 1.21 -1.52
C LEU A 15 -12.51 2.28 -0.47
N ASN A 16 -13.80 2.51 -0.24
CA ASN A 16 -14.27 3.43 0.80
C ASN A 16 -13.97 2.90 2.20
N ASP A 17 -14.15 1.60 2.42
CA ASP A 17 -13.82 0.94 3.69
C ASP A 17 -12.30 1.00 3.94
N LEU A 18 -11.49 0.67 2.93
CA LEU A 18 -10.04 0.79 3.01
C LEU A 18 -9.59 2.22 3.38
N THR A 19 -10.21 3.23 2.78
CA THR A 19 -9.92 4.64 3.09
C THR A 19 -10.20 4.94 4.57
N ALA A 20 -11.31 4.45 5.12
CA ALA A 20 -11.66 4.63 6.52
C ALA A 20 -10.68 3.91 7.46
N GLN A 21 -10.35 2.65 7.18
CA GLN A 21 -9.39 1.85 7.96
C GLN A 21 -8.00 2.52 8.00
N LEU A 22 -7.53 3.05 6.87
CA LEU A 22 -6.28 3.79 6.80
C LEU A 22 -6.35 5.11 7.59
N GLY A 23 -7.50 5.79 7.57
CA GLY A 23 -7.74 7.01 8.36
C GLY A 23 -7.71 6.78 9.86
N GLU A 24 -8.06 5.57 10.31
CA GLU A 24 -8.02 5.14 11.71
C GLU A 24 -6.70 4.45 12.10
N ALA A 25 -5.72 4.40 11.19
CA ALA A 25 -4.45 3.70 11.38
C ALA A 25 -4.62 2.20 11.75
N ALA A 26 -5.70 1.56 11.28
CA ALA A 26 -6.15 0.24 11.75
C ALA A 26 -5.13 -0.91 11.53
N PHE A 27 -4.20 -0.75 10.59
CA PHE A 27 -3.23 -1.80 10.25
C PHE A 27 -1.86 -1.62 10.91
N VAL A 28 -1.57 -0.48 11.54
CA VAL A 28 -0.23 -0.13 12.05
C VAL A 28 0.29 -1.15 13.06
N ASP A 29 -0.58 -1.67 13.92
CA ASP A 29 -0.24 -2.60 14.99
C ASP A 29 -0.17 -4.08 14.54
N LEU A 30 -0.48 -4.37 13.28
CA LEU A 30 -0.30 -5.71 12.72
C LEU A 30 1.20 -6.03 12.65
N ARG A 31 1.59 -7.22 13.13
CA ARG A 31 3.00 -7.64 13.15
C ARG A 31 3.23 -8.82 12.21
N PRO A 32 4.38 -8.87 11.49
CA PRO A 32 5.47 -7.90 11.48
C PRO A 32 5.32 -6.75 10.45
N PHE A 33 4.25 -6.75 9.65
CA PHE A 33 4.16 -5.97 8.40
C PHE A 33 3.27 -4.71 8.48
N GLY A 34 2.59 -4.46 9.59
CA GLY A 34 1.55 -3.43 9.67
C GLY A 34 2.05 -2.03 9.34
N GLN A 35 3.26 -1.69 9.77
CA GLN A 35 3.89 -0.40 9.46
C GLN A 35 4.28 -0.29 7.99
N SER A 36 4.92 -1.32 7.40
CA SER A 36 5.31 -1.31 5.98
C SER A 36 4.06 -1.27 5.09
N LEU A 37 3.08 -2.13 5.36
CA LEU A 37 1.80 -2.16 4.65
C LEU A 37 1.07 -0.81 4.71
N THR A 38 0.96 -0.21 5.88
CA THR A 38 0.28 1.09 6.04
C THR A 38 0.99 2.16 5.20
N LYS A 39 2.33 2.19 5.24
CA LYS A 39 3.13 3.11 4.42
C LYS A 39 2.92 2.85 2.92
N GLY A 40 2.92 1.59 2.50
CA GLY A 40 2.67 1.17 1.13
C GLY A 40 1.32 1.67 0.61
N LEU A 41 0.26 1.42 1.37
CA LEU A 41 -1.11 1.79 1.00
C LEU A 41 -1.36 3.30 1.00
N LEU A 42 -0.86 4.04 2.00
CA LEU A 42 -0.91 5.52 1.98
C LEU A 42 -0.07 6.10 0.83
N GLY A 43 0.98 5.39 0.44
CA GLY A 43 1.83 5.68 -0.70
C GLY A 43 1.23 5.24 -2.05
N ALA A 44 0.12 4.50 -2.09
CA ALA A 44 -0.38 3.94 -3.34
C ALA A 44 -0.82 5.04 -4.33
N ARG A 45 -0.52 4.80 -5.60
CA ARG A 45 -0.79 5.70 -6.74
C ARG A 45 -1.64 5.02 -7.80
N TRP A 46 -2.32 5.80 -8.63
CA TRP A 46 -2.96 5.28 -9.84
C TRP A 46 -1.95 5.20 -10.98
N GLN A 47 -1.63 3.99 -11.44
CA GLN A 47 -0.83 3.78 -12.66
C GLN A 47 -1.66 4.06 -13.91
N SER A 48 -2.92 3.62 -13.90
CA SER A 48 -3.91 3.82 -14.95
C SER A 48 -5.31 3.62 -14.37
N GLU A 49 -6.35 3.69 -15.21
CA GLU A 49 -7.74 3.50 -14.78
C GLU A 49 -7.94 2.14 -14.07
N GLY A 50 -8.23 2.21 -12.77
CA GLY A 50 -8.48 1.04 -11.94
C GLY A 50 -7.25 0.19 -11.61
N VAL A 51 -6.03 0.68 -11.86
CA VAL A 51 -4.78 -0.03 -11.52
C VAL A 51 -4.00 0.79 -10.49
N ALA A 52 -3.90 0.26 -9.28
CA ALA A 52 -3.09 0.77 -8.19
C ALA A 52 -1.65 0.29 -8.33
N ILE A 53 -0.69 1.13 -7.91
CA ILE A 53 0.73 0.80 -7.85
C ILE A 53 1.38 1.38 -6.58
N TRP A 54 2.23 0.60 -5.92
CA TRP A 54 3.02 1.04 -4.75
C TRP A 54 4.27 0.19 -4.57
N GLU A 55 5.27 0.69 -3.85
CA GLU A 55 6.37 -0.14 -3.38
C GLU A 55 6.03 -0.70 -1.99
N GLU A 56 6.26 -1.99 -1.80
CA GLU A 56 6.01 -2.69 -0.55
C GLU A 56 7.30 -3.29 0.00
N GLU A 57 7.50 -3.13 1.30
CA GLU A 57 8.60 -3.72 2.04
C GLU A 57 8.13 -5.04 2.65
N ASP A 58 8.80 -6.13 2.27
CA ASP A 58 8.37 -7.48 2.58
C ASP A 58 9.45 -8.32 3.25
N TYR A 59 8.98 -9.15 4.17
CA TYR A 59 9.76 -10.04 5.03
C TYR A 59 9.44 -11.51 4.78
N CYS A 60 8.49 -11.82 3.90
CA CYS A 60 7.97 -13.15 3.64
C CYS A 60 8.69 -13.87 2.49
N SER A 61 8.49 -15.19 2.44
CA SER A 61 8.71 -16.03 1.25
C SER A 61 7.65 -17.13 1.26
N PRO A 62 6.70 -17.17 0.30
CA PRO A 62 6.60 -16.32 -0.90
C PRO A 62 6.26 -14.85 -0.58
N PRO A 63 6.50 -13.92 -1.54
CA PRO A 63 6.32 -12.50 -1.26
C PRO A 63 4.90 -12.12 -0.86
N LEU A 64 4.78 -11.18 0.09
CA LEU A 64 3.53 -10.61 0.59
C LEU A 64 2.56 -11.61 1.22
N ALA A 65 3.02 -12.81 1.63
CA ALA A 65 2.12 -13.87 2.06
C ALA A 65 1.25 -13.46 3.27
N MET A 66 1.81 -12.73 4.22
CA MET A 66 1.10 -12.31 5.44
C MET A 66 0.19 -11.12 5.17
N GLU A 67 0.67 -10.14 4.40
CA GLU A 67 -0.03 -8.94 3.98
C GLU A 67 -1.26 -9.31 3.15
N ARG A 68 -1.12 -10.26 2.21
CA ARG A 68 -2.21 -10.80 1.41
C ARG A 68 -3.29 -11.46 2.25
N ALA A 69 -2.90 -12.39 3.11
CA ALA A 69 -3.84 -13.15 3.92
C ALA A 69 -4.59 -12.27 4.93
N ALA A 70 -3.94 -11.23 5.45
CA ALA A 70 -4.52 -10.36 6.46
C ALA A 70 -5.31 -9.17 5.89
N VAL A 71 -4.86 -8.58 4.77
CA VAL A 71 -5.40 -7.31 4.27
C VAL A 71 -5.55 -7.31 2.75
N LEU A 72 -4.49 -7.51 1.98
CA LEU A 72 -4.51 -7.15 0.55
C LEU A 72 -5.56 -7.93 -0.26
N ASP A 73 -5.76 -9.22 -0.01
CA ASP A 73 -6.73 -10.02 -0.78
C ASP A 73 -8.21 -9.67 -0.45
N ALA A 74 -8.46 -8.89 0.62
CA ALA A 74 -9.78 -8.35 0.92
C ALA A 74 -10.13 -7.14 0.05
N TYR A 75 -9.14 -6.31 -0.28
CA TYR A 75 -9.33 -5.02 -0.95
C TYR A 75 -8.88 -4.98 -2.40
N PHE A 76 -8.04 -5.92 -2.83
CA PHE A 76 -7.43 -5.90 -4.15
C PHE A 76 -7.53 -7.27 -4.85
N ASP A 77 -7.71 -7.20 -6.16
CA ASP A 77 -7.61 -8.32 -7.09
C ASP A 77 -6.38 -8.15 -7.99
N ASP A 78 -6.01 -9.20 -8.72
CA ASP A 78 -4.94 -9.20 -9.72
C ASP A 78 -3.57 -8.69 -9.20
N ILE A 79 -3.27 -8.88 -7.91
CA ILE A 79 -2.00 -8.44 -7.31
C ILE A 79 -0.82 -9.13 -8.02
N GLN A 80 0.07 -8.32 -8.62
CA GLN A 80 1.34 -8.72 -9.21
C GLN A 80 2.50 -8.02 -8.49
N VAL A 81 3.68 -8.65 -8.48
CA VAL A 81 4.88 -8.11 -7.84
C VAL A 81 6.07 -8.13 -8.80
N GLU A 82 6.80 -7.02 -8.86
CA GLU A 82 8.10 -6.91 -9.49
C GLU A 82 9.14 -6.62 -8.40
N ARG A 83 10.22 -7.39 -8.33
CA ARG A 83 11.30 -7.11 -7.37
C ARG A 83 12.04 -5.84 -7.80
N VAL A 84 12.23 -4.91 -6.87
CA VAL A 84 12.96 -3.66 -7.06
C VAL A 84 13.98 -3.45 -5.95
N GLU A 85 14.91 -2.52 -6.17
CA GLU A 85 15.75 -2.00 -5.09
C GLU A 85 14.94 -1.09 -4.17
N ARG A 86 15.44 -0.86 -2.96
CA ARG A 86 14.82 0.05 -2.00
C ARG A 86 14.62 1.44 -2.61
N ASP A 87 13.44 2.01 -2.43
CA ASP A 87 13.03 3.33 -2.93
C ASP A 87 12.97 3.48 -4.46
N GLU A 88 13.34 2.46 -5.23
CA GLU A 88 13.29 2.49 -6.68
C GLU A 88 11.84 2.55 -7.18
N GLY A 89 10.95 1.76 -6.59
CA GLY A 89 9.53 1.77 -6.92
C GLY A 89 8.92 3.14 -6.62
N TRP A 90 9.24 3.72 -5.46
CA TRP A 90 8.81 5.07 -5.11
C TRP A 90 9.27 6.14 -6.11
N GLN A 91 10.54 6.09 -6.55
CA GLN A 91 11.07 7.00 -7.55
C GLN A 91 10.33 6.88 -8.89
N ARG A 92 10.00 5.65 -9.32
CA ARG A 92 9.28 5.40 -10.58
C ARG A 92 7.85 5.97 -10.57
N ILE A 93 7.20 6.05 -9.41
CA ILE A 93 5.78 6.42 -9.29
C ILE A 93 5.53 7.79 -8.64
N GLN A 94 6.58 8.56 -8.35
CA GLN A 94 6.47 9.80 -7.57
C GLN A 94 5.51 10.83 -8.16
N ASP A 95 5.44 10.91 -9.50
CA ASP A 95 4.63 11.89 -10.25
C ASP A 95 3.20 11.41 -10.50
N LEU A 96 2.86 10.17 -10.08
CA LEU A 96 1.52 9.62 -10.23
C LEU A 96 0.58 10.11 -9.11
N PRO A 97 -0.72 10.26 -9.41
CA PRO A 97 -1.69 10.74 -8.43
C PRO A 97 -1.93 9.72 -7.32
N ARG A 98 -2.02 10.21 -6.07
CA ARG A 98 -2.34 9.38 -4.88
C ARG A 98 -3.74 8.81 -4.96
N ILE A 99 -3.91 7.58 -4.46
CA ILE A 99 -5.24 6.99 -4.26
C ILE A 99 -5.95 7.64 -3.07
N PHE A 100 -5.22 7.87 -1.97
CA PHE A 100 -5.78 8.38 -0.71
C PHE A 100 -5.14 9.71 -0.27
N PRO A 101 -5.20 10.80 -1.08
CA PRO A 101 -4.48 12.04 -0.79
C PRO A 101 -4.83 12.63 0.58
N LYS A 102 -6.12 12.71 0.93
CA LYS A 102 -6.58 13.31 2.20
C LYS A 102 -6.07 12.57 3.43
N VAL A 103 -6.02 11.24 3.39
CA VAL A 103 -5.58 10.41 4.52
C VAL A 103 -4.05 10.50 4.66
N ALA A 104 -3.34 10.43 3.54
CA ALA A 104 -1.88 10.52 3.53
C ALA A 104 -1.37 11.88 4.03
N ASP A 105 -2.07 12.97 3.71
CA ASP A 105 -1.69 14.31 4.16
C ASP A 105 -1.96 14.48 5.67
N GLY A 106 -3.12 14.04 6.17
CA GLY A 106 -3.44 14.07 7.60
C GLY A 106 -2.55 13.15 8.47
N ALA A 107 -2.07 12.04 7.91
CA ALA A 107 -1.06 11.18 8.56
C ALA A 107 0.31 11.87 8.67
N THR A 108 0.62 12.81 7.78
CA THR A 108 1.87 13.58 7.83
C THR A 108 1.81 14.67 8.91
N ASP A 109 0.62 15.26 9.12
CA ASP A 109 0.39 16.28 10.15
C ASP A 109 0.39 15.72 11.59
N SER A 110 0.18 14.41 11.74
CA SER A 110 0.16 13.74 13.06
C SER A 110 1.54 13.26 13.55
N VAL A 111 2.59 13.40 12.73
CA VAL A 111 4.00 13.11 13.09
C VAL A 111 4.78 14.40 13.39
N GLY A 112 4.07 15.47 13.78
CA GLY A 112 4.62 16.80 14.05
C GLY A 112 4.18 17.41 15.37
N VAL A 113 4.47 16.77 16.50
CA VAL A 113 4.68 17.41 17.82
C VAL A 113 5.77 16.65 18.58
#